data_AF-A0A1M5SKE9-F1
#
_entry.id   AF-A0A1M5SKE9-F1
#
_cell.length_a   1.000
_cell.length_b   1.000
_cell.length_c   1.000
_cell.angle_alpha   90.00
_cell.angle_beta   90.00
_cell.angle_gamma   90.00
#
_symmetry.space_group_name_H-M   'P 1'
#
loop_
_entity.id
_entity.type
_entity.pdbx_description
1 polymer ?
#
loop_
_entity_poly.entity_id
_entity_poly.type
_entity_poly.pdbx_seq_one_letter_code
_entity_poly.pdbx_strand_id
1 'polypeptide(L)'
;MKSNSHEQDKQHAFDSFCKKILKHEARDYYDELKRQRGRETTFSDLSAKEMELLYTEDKYFAIEQVFNVLGLDVIVTDCVIAE
;
A
#
# COMPACT_ATOMS: atom_id res chain seq x y z
N MET A 1 41.61 -16.07 41.56
CA MET A 1 40.24 -15.51 41.57
C MET A 1 39.31 -16.55 40.98
N LYS A 2 38.39 -17.13 41.77
CA LYS A 2 37.36 -18.02 41.20
C LYS A 2 36.45 -17.15 40.33
N SER A 3 36.35 -17.46 39.05
CA SER A 3 35.34 -16.89 38.18
C SER A 3 33.97 -17.16 38.81
N ASN A 4 33.21 -16.09 39.04
CA ASN A 4 31.92 -16.15 39.68
C ASN A 4 30.93 -16.81 38.70
N SER A 5 30.77 -18.14 38.77
CA SER A 5 29.91 -18.96 37.90
C SER A 5 28.55 -18.31 37.65
N HIS A 6 28.00 -17.66 38.69
CA HIS A 6 26.73 -16.97 38.63
C HIS A 6 26.70 -15.78 37.66
N GLU A 7 27.81 -15.04 37.50
CA GLU A 7 27.90 -13.95 36.53
C GLU A 7 28.02 -14.47 35.09
N GLN A 8 28.68 -15.61 34.89
CA GLN A 8 28.73 -16.28 33.59
C GLN A 8 27.34 -16.78 33.18
N ASP A 9 26.58 -17.36 34.11
CA ASP A 9 25.22 -17.81 33.87
C ASP A 9 24.29 -16.65 33.46
N LYS A 10 24.40 -15.49 34.13
CA LYS A 10 23.66 -14.27 33.75
C LYS A 10 24.01 -13.81 32.34
N GLN A 11 25.30 -13.79 32.00
CA GLN A 11 25.76 -13.38 30.67
C GLN A 11 25.22 -14.31 29.58
N HIS A 12 25.27 -15.62 29.81
CA HIS A 12 24.73 -16.61 28.87
C HIS A 12 23.22 -16.53 28.72
N ALA A 13 22.48 -16.27 29.80
CA ALA A 13 21.03 -16.09 29.75
C ALA A 13 20.65 -14.86 28.91
N PHE A 14 21.35 -13.74 29.10
CA PHE A 14 21.13 -12.52 28.34
C PHE A 14 21.48 -12.69 26.85
N ASP A 15 22.62 -13.30 26.54
CA ASP A 15 23.02 -13.58 25.17
C ASP A 15 22.02 -14.48 24.43
N SER A 16 21.57 -15.56 25.09
CA SER A 16 20.52 -16.44 24.56
C SER A 16 19.20 -15.70 24.32
N PHE A 17 18.82 -14.82 25.24
CA PHE A 17 17.64 -13.97 25.11
C PHE A 17 17.73 -13.03 23.89
N CYS A 18 18.84 -12.31 23.74
CA CYS A 18 19.06 -11.42 22.59
C CYS A 18 19.02 -12.19 21.26
N LYS A 19 19.71 -13.33 21.18
CA LYS A 19 19.70 -14.20 20.00
C LYS A 19 18.29 -14.70 19.66
N LYS A 20 17.52 -15.07 20.68
CA LYS A 20 16.15 -15.51 20.52
C LYS A 20 15.27 -14.39 19.96
N ILE A 21 15.33 -13.18 20.53
CA ILE A 21 14.57 -12.03 20.01
C ILE A 21 14.90 -11.76 18.56
N LEU A 22 16.19 -11.63 18.20
CA LEU A 22 16.59 -11.34 16.82
C LEU A 22 16.09 -12.40 15.83
N LYS A 23 16.11 -13.67 16.24
CA LYS A 23 15.60 -14.78 15.41
C LYS A 23 14.09 -14.70 15.23
N HIS A 24 13.34 -14.38 16.28
CA HIS A 24 11.89 -14.24 16.19
C HIS A 24 11.50 -13.04 15.35
N GLU A 25 12.14 -11.88 15.56
CA GLU A 25 11.88 -10.68 14.77
C GLU A 25 12.14 -10.92 13.27
N ALA A 26 13.25 -11.57 12.93
CA ALA A 26 13.54 -11.93 11.56
C ALA A 26 12.47 -12.87 10.97
N ARG A 27 11.99 -13.85 11.75
CA ARG A 27 10.93 -14.76 11.31
C ARG A 27 9.63 -14.01 11.09
N ASP A 28 9.23 -13.18 12.04
CA ASP A 28 7.97 -12.44 12.00
C ASP A 28 7.97 -11.45 10.83
N TYR A 29 9.11 -10.83 10.51
CA TYR A 29 9.29 -10.05 9.28
C TYR A 29 9.02 -10.86 8.00
N TYR A 30 9.60 -12.05 7.88
CA TYR A 30 9.38 -12.89 6.69
C TYR A 30 7.95 -13.44 6.60
N ASP A 31 7.34 -13.78 7.74
CA ASP A 31 5.96 -14.24 7.81
C ASP A 31 5.00 -13.12 7.38
N GLU A 32 5.23 -11.89 7.82
CA GLU A 32 4.44 -10.72 7.43
C GLU A 32 4.63 -10.38 5.94
N LEU A 33 5.86 -10.43 5.43
CA LEU A 33 6.14 -10.24 4.00
C LEU A 33 5.45 -11.29 3.14
N LYS A 34 5.39 -12.55 3.59
CA LYS A 34 4.63 -13.62 2.93
C LYS A 34 3.13 -13.37 2.99
N ARG A 35 2.62 -12.89 4.12
CA ARG A 35 1.20 -12.54 4.29
C ARG A 35 0.79 -11.41 3.35
N GLN A 36 1.61 -10.36 3.24
CA GLN A 36 1.39 -9.23 2.33
C GLN A 36 1.37 -9.71 0.88
N ARG A 37 2.38 -10.46 0.44
CA ARG A 37 2.43 -11.03 -0.92
C ARG A 37 1.25 -11.95 -1.27
N GLY A 38 0.63 -12.58 -0.28
CA GLY A 38 -0.54 -13.44 -0.49
C GLY A 38 -1.88 -12.68 -0.56
N ARG A 39 -1.91 -11.39 -0.19
CA ARG A 39 -3.14 -10.58 -0.10
C ARG A 39 -3.10 -9.31 -0.92
N GLU A 40 -1.91 -8.80 -1.21
CA GLU A 40 -1.68 -7.50 -1.83
C GLU A 40 -0.92 -7.71 -3.14
N THR A 41 -1.20 -6.84 -4.11
CA THR A 41 -0.49 -6.74 -5.38
C THR A 41 0.08 -5.34 -5.51
N THR A 42 1.21 -5.21 -6.21
CA THR A 42 1.82 -3.90 -6.44
C THR A 42 0.98 -3.10 -7.42
N PHE A 43 0.89 -1.78 -7.25
CA PHE A 43 0.26 -0.92 -8.24
C PHE A 43 0.88 -1.05 -9.65
N SER A 44 2.17 -1.35 -9.73
CA SER A 44 2.87 -1.61 -10.99
C SER A 44 2.41 -2.89 -11.70
N ASP A 45 1.85 -3.84 -10.96
CA ASP A 45 1.35 -5.11 -11.49
C ASP A 45 -0.14 -5.02 -11.90
N LEU A 46 -0.83 -3.93 -11.56
CA LEU A 46 -2.21 -3.69 -11.94
C LEU A 46 -2.31 -3.30 -13.42
N SER A 47 -3.32 -3.83 -14.09
CA SER A 47 -3.70 -3.37 -15.43
C SER A 47 -4.35 -1.98 -15.38
N ALA A 48 -4.37 -1.29 -16.52
CA ALA A 48 -5.02 0.03 -16.64
C ALA A 48 -6.50 -0.01 -16.17
N LYS A 49 -7.22 -1.09 -16.48
CA LYS A 49 -8.61 -1.29 -16.07
C LYS A 49 -8.76 -1.41 -14.57
N GLU A 50 -7.87 -2.14 -13.90
CA GLU A 50 -7.90 -2.28 -12.44
C GLU A 50 -7.55 -0.96 -11.75
N MET A 51 -6.64 -0.19 -12.34
CA MET A 51 -6.29 1.15 -11.86
C MET A 51 -7.48 2.12 -11.94
N GLU A 52 -8.23 2.08 -13.04
CA GLU A 52 -9.45 2.87 -13.24
C GLU A 52 -10.54 2.53 -12.20
N LEU A 53 -10.58 1.30 -11.69
CA LEU A 53 -11.55 0.91 -10.64
C LEU A 53 -11.20 1.45 -9.25
N LEU A 54 -9.98 1.94 -9.03
CA LEU A 54 -9.57 2.51 -7.74
C LEU A 54 -10.21 3.87 -7.46
N TYR A 55 -10.74 4.51 -8.51
CA TYR A 55 -11.33 5.84 -8.43
C TYR A 55 -12.59 5.89 -9.29
N THR A 56 -13.64 6.48 -8.74
CA THR A 56 -14.84 6.84 -9.49
C THR A 56 -15.05 8.33 -9.37
N GLU A 57 -15.31 8.99 -10.49
CA GLU A 57 -15.75 10.37 -10.50
C GLU A 57 -17.27 10.44 -10.44
N ASP A 58 -17.77 11.19 -9.47
CA ASP A 58 -19.19 11.49 -9.35
C ASP A 58 -19.60 12.49 -10.43
N LYS A 59 -20.23 11.99 -11.50
CA LYS A 59 -20.72 12.80 -12.64
C LYS A 59 -22.02 13.54 -12.37
N TYR A 60 -22.37 13.79 -11.10
CA TYR A 60 -23.66 14.42 -10.74
C TYR A 60 -23.77 15.89 -11.19
N PHE A 61 -22.66 16.56 -11.48
CA PHE A 61 -22.61 17.98 -11.87
C PHE A 61 -22.07 18.24 -13.29
N ALA A 62 -21.98 17.20 -14.14
CA ALA A 62 -21.66 17.42 -15.55
C ALA A 62 -22.84 18.16 -16.20
N ILE A 63 -22.71 19.47 -16.38
CA ILE A 63 -23.69 20.29 -17.11
C ILE A 63 -23.47 19.97 -18.59
N GLU A 64 -24.41 19.25 -19.20
CA GLU A 64 -24.39 19.02 -20.63
C GLU A 64 -24.95 20.26 -21.34
N GLN A 65 -24.09 20.94 -22.10
CA GLN A 65 -24.48 22.11 -22.89
C GLN A 65 -24.27 21.83 -24.38
N VAL A 66 -25.27 22.18 -25.19
CA VAL A 66 -25.24 21.99 -26.63
C VAL A 66 -24.89 23.32 -27.31
N PHE A 67 -23.78 23.33 -28.04
CA PHE A 67 -23.35 24.46 -28.84
C PHE A 67 -23.57 24.17 -30.32
N ASN A 68 -24.23 25.08 -31.03
CA ASN A 68 -24.31 25.00 -32.48
C ASN A 68 -23.09 25.70 -33.09
N VAL A 69 -22.17 24.92 -33.65
CA VAL A 69 -20.95 25.42 -34.29
C VAL A 69 -21.00 25.05 -35.76
N LEU A 70 -21.08 26.07 -36.63
CA LEU A 70 -21.15 25.90 -38.08
C LEU A 70 -22.32 24.97 -38.53
N GLY A 71 -23.43 24.97 -37.79
CA GLY A 71 -24.59 24.13 -38.07
C GLY A 71 -24.52 22.69 -37.54
N LEU A 72 -23.48 22.36 -36.77
CA LEU A 72 -23.34 21.07 -36.07
C LEU A 72 -23.56 21.26 -34.57
N ASP A 73 -24.35 20.37 -33.98
CA ASP A 73 -24.58 20.36 -32.54
C ASP A 73 -23.42 19.62 -31.85
N VAL A 74 -22.70 20.34 -31.00
CA VAL A 74 -21.59 19.83 -30.20
C VAL A 74 -22.03 19.79 -28.74
N ILE A 75 -22.00 18.59 -28.15
CA ILE A 75 -22.32 18.38 -26.73
C ILE A 75 -21.04 18.55 -25.92
N VAL A 76 -21.04 19.50 -25.00
CA VAL A 76 -19.94 19.77 -24.07
C VAL A 76 -20.41 19.39 -22.68
N THR A 77 -19.69 18.46 -22.04
CA THR A 77 -19.99 17.97 -20.67
C THR A 77 -18.98 18.46 -19.63
N ASP A 78 -18.00 19.26 -20.06
CA ASP A 78 -16.99 19.87 -19.21
C ASP A 78 -17.53 21.19 -18.65
N CYS A 79 -17.62 21.29 -17.32
CA CYS A 79 -18.17 22.46 -16.65
C CYS A 79 -17.33 23.74 -16.84
N VAL A 80 -16.04 23.64 -17.15
CA VAL A 80 -15.17 24.80 -17.42
C VAL A 80 -15.43 25.37 -18.82
N ILE A 81 -15.81 24.52 -19.76
CA ILE A 81 -16.09 24.92 -21.15
C ILE A 81 -17.58 25.28 -21.32
N ALA A 82 -18.46 24.73 -20.48
CA ALA A 82 -19.90 24.97 -20.53
C ALA A 82 -20.33 26.33 -19.92
N GLU A 83 -19.50 26.98 -19.08
CA GLU A 83 -19.70 28.37 -18.61
C GLU A 83 -19.32 29.42 -19.67
#